data_AF-A0A7V2T942-F1
#
_entry.id   AF-A0A7V2T942-F1
#
_cell.length_a   1.000
_cell.length_b   1.000
_cell.length_c   1.000
_cell.angle_alpha   90.00
_cell.angle_beta   90.00
_cell.angle_gamma   90.00
#
_symmetry.space_group_name_H-M   'P 1'
#
loop_
_entity.id
_entity.type
_entity.pdbx_description
1 polymer ?
#
loop_
_entity_poly.entity_id
_entity_poly.type
_entity_poly.pdbx_seq_one_letter_code
_entity_poly.pdbx_strand_id
1 'polypeptide(L)'
;MRRVHGLPAIAVLDMGDFVGGTLKYLRRRPVPRLTLAGGFAKLGKLAAGAMDLHSGRSQVDFAFLVDLARGCGAEEALATALAGAGTALRALELATAAGVPLADAVARRAREVARAVAGEAIAVEVLVVDRAGGIVGRAPGW
;
A
#
# COMPACT_ATOMS: atom_id res chain seq x y z
N MET A 1 0.41 3.87 13.54
CA MET A 1 1.81 3.76 14.02
C MET A 1 1.91 3.82 15.53
N ARG A 2 1.63 4.95 16.19
CA ARG A 2 1.71 5.06 17.67
C ARG A 2 0.89 3.99 18.42
N ARG A 3 -0.34 3.73 17.98
CA ARG A 3 -1.20 2.68 18.54
C ARG A 3 -0.76 1.25 18.20
N VAL A 4 -0.04 1.07 17.08
CA VAL A 4 0.33 -0.25 16.56
C VAL A 4 1.66 -0.71 17.17
N HIS A 5 2.62 0.22 17.27
CA HIS A 5 4.01 -0.06 17.62
C HIS A 5 4.50 0.70 18.86
N GLY A 6 3.64 1.41 19.58
CA GLY A 6 4.01 2.16 20.79
C GLY A 6 5.02 3.29 20.56
N LEU A 7 5.21 3.75 19.32
CA LEU A 7 6.29 4.66 18.95
C LEU A 7 6.07 6.10 19.48
N PRO A 8 7.15 6.82 19.83
CA PRO A 8 7.07 8.23 20.17
C PRO A 8 6.70 9.08 18.95
N ALA A 9 6.13 10.27 19.16
CA ALA A 9 5.68 11.13 18.06
C ALA A 9 6.79 11.47 17.06
N ILE A 10 8.02 11.67 17.53
CA ILE A 10 9.19 11.96 16.70
C ILE A 10 9.56 10.82 15.74
N ALA A 11 9.12 9.59 16.01
CA ALA A 11 9.32 8.44 15.13
C ALA A 11 8.24 8.33 14.04
N VAL A 12 7.29 9.25 13.99
CA VAL A 12 6.27 9.35 12.94
C VAL A 12 6.58 10.56 12.07
N LEU A 13 6.81 10.30 10.79
CA LEU A 13 7.07 11.32 9.79
C LEU A 13 5.97 11.27 8.72
N ASP A 14 5.43 12.44 8.36
CA ASP A 14 4.54 12.55 7.22
C ASP A 14 5.37 12.64 5.93
N MET A 15 5.28 11.62 5.07
CA MET A 15 6.00 11.58 3.79
C MET A 15 5.25 12.31 2.66
N GLY A 16 4.02 12.77 2.91
CA GLY A 16 3.14 13.32 1.88
C GLY A 16 2.88 12.31 0.75
N ASP A 17 3.04 12.78 -0.49
CA ASP A 17 2.86 11.96 -1.69
C ASP A 17 4.20 11.44 -2.27
N PHE A 18 5.34 11.82 -1.70
CA PHE A 18 6.68 11.61 -2.28
C PHE A 18 7.43 10.40 -1.72
N VAL A 19 6.79 9.23 -1.71
CA VAL A 19 7.37 8.00 -1.16
C VAL A 19 8.73 7.63 -1.78
N GLY A 20 8.92 7.88 -3.08
CA GLY A 20 10.20 7.59 -3.74
C GLY A 20 11.36 8.43 -3.22
N GLY A 21 11.12 9.69 -2.87
CA GLY A 21 12.12 10.57 -2.27
C GLY A 21 12.52 10.08 -0.88
N THR A 22 11.53 9.72 -0.06
CA THR A 22 11.73 9.15 1.28
C THR A 22 12.55 7.86 1.22
N LEU A 23 12.20 6.91 0.35
CA LEU A 23 12.90 5.64 0.23
C LEU A 23 14.35 5.83 -0.25
N LYS A 24 14.59 6.71 -1.23
CA LYS A 24 15.94 7.05 -1.72
C LYS A 24 16.79 7.73 -0.64
N TYR A 25 16.20 8.59 0.16
CA TYR A 25 16.88 9.22 1.30
C TYR A 25 17.29 8.18 2.34
N LEU A 26 16.34 7.33 2.75
CA LEU A 26 16.58 6.29 3.75
C LEU A 26 17.59 5.26 3.27
N ARG A 27 17.64 4.92 1.97
CA ARG A 27 18.70 4.06 1.43
C ARG A 27 20.11 4.60 1.71
N ARG A 28 20.29 5.92 1.71
CA ARG A 28 21.58 6.57 2.01
C ARG A 28 21.83 6.75 3.52
N ARG A 29 20.76 6.67 4.33
CA ARG A 29 20.77 6.86 5.79
C ARG A 29 19.84 5.82 6.42
N PRO A 30 20.25 4.53 6.41
CA PRO A 30 19.36 3.44 6.74
C PRO A 30 18.96 3.50 8.21
N VAL A 31 17.71 3.13 8.46
CA VAL A 31 17.18 2.83 9.79
C VAL A 31 16.83 1.33 9.83
N PRO A 32 16.87 0.67 10.99
CA PRO A 32 16.62 -0.78 11.04
C PRO A 32 15.23 -1.19 10.55
N ARG A 33 14.21 -0.35 10.82
CA ARG A 33 12.80 -0.64 10.52
C ARG A 33 12.09 0.58 9.95
N LEU A 34 11.32 0.38 8.89
CA LEU A 34 10.47 1.37 8.26
C LEU A 34 9.06 0.80 8.10
N THR A 35 8.05 1.42 8.70
CA THR A 35 6.65 1.15 8.36
C THR A 35 6.13 2.23 7.43
N LEU A 36 5.68 1.83 6.24
CA LEU A 36 4.89 2.70 5.35
C LEU A 36 3.41 2.52 5.68
N ALA A 37 2.75 3.58 6.11
CA ALA A 37 1.32 3.58 6.39
C ALA A 37 0.59 4.51 5.44
N GLY A 38 -0.45 4.02 4.77
CA GLY A 38 -1.19 4.84 3.81
C GLY A 38 -2.55 4.27 3.46
N GLY A 39 -3.39 5.13 2.88
CA GLY A 39 -4.69 4.70 2.36
C GLY A 39 -4.54 3.77 1.15
N PHE A 40 -5.55 2.93 0.94
CA PHE A 40 -5.57 1.93 -0.14
C PHE A 40 -5.25 2.51 -1.52
N ALA A 41 -5.73 3.72 -1.85
CA ALA A 41 -5.43 4.38 -3.12
C ALA A 41 -3.93 4.68 -3.30
N LYS A 42 -3.27 5.25 -2.27
CA LYS A 42 -1.85 5.61 -2.32
C LYS A 42 -0.98 4.36 -2.37
N LEU A 43 -1.28 3.37 -1.54
CA LEU A 43 -0.52 2.12 -1.52
C LEU A 43 -0.77 1.25 -2.76
N GLY A 44 -1.96 1.32 -3.37
CA GLY A 44 -2.24 0.72 -4.66
C GLY A 44 -1.36 1.29 -5.77
N LYS A 45 -1.17 2.62 -5.79
CA LYS A 45 -0.24 3.28 -6.72
C LYS A 45 1.21 2.86 -6.49
N LEU A 46 1.65 2.79 -5.24
CA LEU A 46 2.99 2.30 -4.91
C LEU A 46 3.17 0.83 -5.33
N ALA A 47 2.17 -0.01 -5.09
CA ALA A 47 2.16 -1.41 -5.53
C ALA A 47 2.26 -1.54 -7.06
N ALA A 48 1.64 -0.62 -7.81
CA ALA A 48 1.76 -0.50 -9.26
C ALA A 48 3.11 0.12 -9.71
N GLY A 49 3.99 0.51 -8.79
CA GLY A 49 5.32 1.05 -9.08
C GLY A 49 5.43 2.57 -9.09
N ALA A 50 4.35 3.31 -8.80
CA ALA A 50 4.40 4.77 -8.74
C ALA A 50 5.23 5.25 -7.54
N MET A 51 6.14 6.20 -7.79
CA MET A 51 7.01 6.80 -6.76
C MET A 51 6.51 8.17 -6.28
N ASP A 52 5.55 8.73 -7.01
CA ASP A 52 4.76 9.91 -6.66
C ASP A 52 3.29 9.48 -6.61
N LEU A 53 2.71 9.56 -5.41
CA LEU A 53 1.39 9.03 -5.10
C LEU A 53 0.28 10.08 -5.28
N HIS A 54 0.64 11.29 -5.70
CA HIS A 54 -0.30 12.38 -5.89
C HIS A 54 -1.30 12.06 -7.00
N SER A 55 -2.58 12.35 -6.79
CA SER A 55 -3.65 12.05 -7.76
C SER A 55 -3.50 12.76 -9.09
N GLY A 56 -2.85 13.93 -9.14
CA GLY A 56 -2.54 14.60 -10.40
C GLY A 56 -1.38 13.99 -11.19
N ARG A 57 -0.56 13.12 -10.56
CA ARG A 57 0.66 12.54 -11.16
C ARG A 57 0.52 11.06 -11.47
N SER A 58 -0.28 10.35 -10.68
CA SER A 58 -0.58 8.93 -10.86
C SER A 58 -2.03 8.65 -10.52
N GLN A 59 -2.65 7.76 -11.30
CA GLN A 59 -4.01 7.26 -11.05
C GLN A 59 -3.96 5.85 -10.46
N VAL A 60 -5.07 5.42 -9.87
CA VAL A 60 -5.23 4.02 -9.46
C VAL A 60 -5.38 3.18 -10.73
N ASP A 61 -4.55 2.16 -10.87
CA ASP A 61 -4.61 1.21 -11.97
C ASP A 61 -5.55 0.06 -11.59
N PHE A 62 -6.78 0.09 -12.12
CA PHE A 62 -7.78 -0.95 -11.84
C PHE A 62 -7.46 -2.28 -12.52
N ALA A 63 -6.78 -2.28 -13.67
CA ALA A 63 -6.36 -3.53 -14.31
C ALA A 63 -5.34 -4.26 -13.42
N PHE A 64 -4.38 -3.52 -12.88
CA PHE A 64 -3.44 -4.04 -11.88
C PHE A 64 -4.14 -4.55 -10.61
N LEU A 65 -5.16 -3.85 -10.10
CA LEU A 65 -5.94 -4.32 -8.94
C LEU A 65 -6.72 -5.61 -9.26
N VAL A 66 -7.25 -5.75 -10.47
CA VAL A 66 -7.91 -6.97 -10.93
C VAL A 66 -6.92 -8.14 -10.96
N ASP A 67 -5.72 -7.93 -11.47
CA ASP A 67 -4.69 -8.99 -11.52
C ASP A 67 -4.27 -9.44 -10.12
N LEU A 68 -4.07 -8.49 -9.20
CA LEU A 68 -3.83 -8.81 -7.79
C LEU A 68 -5.00 -9.58 -7.15
N ALA A 69 -6.23 -9.17 -7.45
CA ALA A 69 -7.43 -9.83 -6.92
C ALA A 69 -7.57 -11.26 -7.45
N ARG A 70 -7.32 -11.49 -8.75
CA ARG A 70 -7.30 -12.83 -9.36
C ARG A 70 -6.24 -13.72 -8.71
N GLY A 71 -5.05 -13.17 -8.45
CA GLY A 71 -4.01 -13.86 -7.69
C GLY A 71 -4.39 -14.21 -6.25
N CYS A 72 -5.48 -13.65 -5.73
CA CYS A 72 -6.05 -13.93 -4.41
C CYS A 72 -7.36 -14.73 -4.47
N GLY A 73 -7.70 -15.32 -5.63
CA GLY A 73 -8.89 -16.14 -5.79
C GLY A 73 -10.17 -15.37 -6.15
N ALA A 74 -10.06 -14.14 -6.65
CA ALA A 74 -11.22 -13.42 -7.16
C ALA A 74 -11.86 -14.16 -8.35
N GLU A 75 -13.17 -14.38 -8.26
CA GLU A 75 -13.99 -14.85 -9.38
C GLU A 75 -14.14 -13.78 -10.47
N GLU A 76 -14.52 -14.20 -11.67
CA GLU A 76 -14.61 -13.31 -12.83
C GLU A 76 -15.66 -12.19 -12.67
N ALA A 77 -16.73 -12.46 -11.90
CA ALA A 77 -17.72 -11.45 -11.55
C ALA A 77 -17.09 -10.31 -10.71
N LEU A 78 -16.24 -10.65 -9.73
CA LEU A 78 -15.53 -9.66 -8.93
C LEU A 78 -14.46 -8.94 -9.77
N ALA A 79 -13.72 -9.65 -10.62
CA ALA A 79 -12.75 -9.06 -11.52
C ALA A 79 -13.40 -7.99 -12.43
N THR A 80 -14.56 -8.31 -13.00
CA THR A 80 -15.35 -7.37 -13.82
C THR A 80 -15.80 -6.15 -13.00
N ALA A 81 -16.32 -6.37 -11.78
CA ALA A 81 -16.75 -5.28 -10.92
C ALA A 81 -15.59 -4.36 -10.48
N LEU A 82 -14.41 -4.93 -10.21
CA LEU A 82 -13.20 -4.19 -9.87
C LEU A 82 -12.69 -3.32 -11.02
N ALA A 83 -12.71 -3.84 -12.25
CA ALA A 83 -12.33 -3.09 -13.45
C ALA A 83 -13.19 -1.82 -13.63
N GLY A 84 -14.48 -1.91 -13.30
CA GLY A 84 -15.45 -0.81 -13.39
C GLY A 84 -15.64 0.02 -12.11
N ALA A 85 -14.84 -0.20 -11.05
CA ALA A 85 -15.12 0.36 -9.73
C ALA A 85 -15.06 1.89 -9.65
N GLY A 86 -14.31 2.55 -10.55
CA GLY A 86 -14.20 4.01 -10.68
C GLY A 86 -13.43 4.70 -9.55
N THR A 87 -13.41 4.14 -8.34
CA THR A 87 -12.62 4.64 -7.20
C THR A 87 -11.92 3.51 -6.46
N ALA A 88 -10.77 3.82 -5.85
CA ALA A 88 -10.04 2.86 -5.01
C ALA A 88 -10.86 2.41 -3.79
N LEU A 89 -11.67 3.30 -3.20
CA LEU A 89 -12.53 2.94 -2.08
C LEU A 89 -13.56 1.89 -2.51
N ARG A 90 -14.23 2.12 -3.65
CA ARG A 90 -15.20 1.17 -4.18
C ARG A 90 -14.57 -0.19 -4.51
N ALA A 91 -13.37 -0.19 -5.07
CA ALA A 91 -12.63 -1.42 -5.34
C ALA A 91 -12.33 -2.20 -4.04
N LEU A 92 -11.90 -1.51 -2.98
CA LEU A 92 -11.67 -2.13 -1.68
C LEU A 92 -12.96 -2.70 -1.08
N GLU A 93 -14.07 -1.97 -1.14
CA GLU A 93 -15.38 -2.43 -0.65
C GLU A 93 -15.85 -3.69 -1.38
N LEU A 94 -15.73 -3.71 -2.71
CA LEU A 94 -16.08 -4.87 -3.54
C LEU A 94 -15.26 -6.11 -3.16
N ALA A 95 -13.94 -5.97 -3.03
CA ALA A 95 -13.07 -7.07 -2.64
C ALA A 95 -13.37 -7.57 -1.23
N THR A 96 -13.62 -6.65 -0.28
CA THR A 96 -13.98 -6.98 1.09
C THR A 96 -15.31 -7.74 1.17
N ALA A 97 -16.33 -7.28 0.44
CA ALA A 97 -17.64 -7.94 0.39
C ALA A 97 -17.55 -9.35 -0.21
N ALA A 98 -16.63 -9.58 -1.14
CA ALA A 98 -16.36 -10.88 -1.74
C ALA A 98 -15.38 -11.76 -0.94
N GLY A 99 -14.89 -11.29 0.23
CA GLY A 99 -13.92 -12.03 1.04
C GLY A 99 -12.52 -12.15 0.43
N VAL A 100 -12.20 -11.35 -0.59
CA VAL A 100 -10.89 -11.38 -1.25
C VAL A 100 -9.93 -10.41 -0.54
N PRO A 101 -8.75 -10.87 -0.08
CA PRO A 101 -7.80 -10.06 0.70
C PRO A 101 -6.97 -9.08 -0.16
N LEU A 102 -7.64 -8.26 -0.98
CA LEU A 102 -6.99 -7.36 -1.93
C LEU A 102 -6.10 -6.32 -1.25
N ALA A 103 -6.50 -5.81 -0.07
CA ALA A 103 -5.67 -4.87 0.68
C ALA A 103 -4.34 -5.47 1.15
N ASP A 104 -4.33 -6.74 1.57
CA ASP A 104 -3.09 -7.44 1.92
C ASP A 104 -2.23 -7.71 0.68
N ALA A 105 -2.85 -8.03 -0.46
CA ALA A 105 -2.14 -8.18 -1.73
C ALA A 105 -1.46 -6.88 -2.16
N VAL A 106 -2.18 -5.75 -2.09
CA VAL A 106 -1.63 -4.42 -2.34
C VAL A 106 -0.51 -4.10 -1.36
N ALA A 107 -0.67 -4.37 -0.06
CA ALA A 107 0.36 -4.13 0.94
C ALA A 107 1.64 -4.92 0.63
N ARG A 108 1.52 -6.21 0.30
CA ARG A 108 2.65 -7.08 -0.06
C ARG A 108 3.38 -6.56 -1.27
N ARG A 109 2.65 -6.22 -2.32
CA ARG A 109 3.24 -5.73 -3.56
C ARG A 109 3.88 -4.36 -3.41
N ALA A 110 3.25 -3.45 -2.66
CA ALA A 110 3.85 -2.16 -2.29
C ALA A 110 5.14 -2.33 -1.49
N ARG A 111 5.19 -3.31 -0.57
CA ARG A 111 6.39 -3.62 0.22
C ARG A 111 7.54 -4.07 -0.68
N GLU A 112 7.27 -4.94 -1.66
CA GLU A 112 8.27 -5.39 -2.64
C GLU A 112 8.88 -4.20 -3.41
N VAL A 113 8.02 -3.33 -3.93
CA VAL A 113 8.44 -2.12 -4.65
C VAL A 113 9.27 -1.21 -3.72
N ALA A 114 8.80 -0.99 -2.49
CA ALA A 114 9.51 -0.15 -1.53
C ALA A 114 10.88 -0.73 -1.15
N ARG A 115 10.99 -2.04 -0.92
CA ARG A 115 12.25 -2.73 -0.62
C ARG A 115 13.24 -2.63 -1.78
N ALA A 116 12.78 -2.77 -3.02
CA ALA A 116 13.64 -2.64 -4.19
C ALA A 116 14.30 -1.24 -4.28
N VAL A 117 13.63 -0.20 -3.78
CA VAL A 117 14.17 1.17 -3.74
C VAL A 117 15.01 1.43 -2.49
N ALA A 118 14.52 1.02 -1.31
CA ALA A 118 15.16 1.28 -0.02
C ALA A 118 16.44 0.46 0.20
N GLY A 119 16.53 -0.73 -0.41
CA GLY A 119 17.63 -1.68 -0.22
C GLY A 119 17.43 -2.62 0.97
N GLU A 120 18.34 -3.56 1.13
CA GLU A 120 18.22 -4.68 2.08
C GLU A 120 18.53 -4.30 3.54
N ALA A 121 19.21 -3.18 3.77
CA ALA A 121 19.58 -2.71 5.10
C ALA A 121 18.38 -2.24 5.95
N ILE A 122 17.18 -2.15 5.35
CA ILE A 122 15.97 -1.63 5.99
C ILE A 122 14.90 -2.72 5.95
N ALA A 123 14.43 -3.17 7.12
CA ALA A 123 13.24 -3.99 7.19
C ALA A 123 12.01 -3.10 6.92
N VAL A 124 11.28 -3.38 5.84
CA VAL A 124 10.09 -2.59 5.44
C VAL A 124 8.82 -3.34 5.82
N GLU A 125 7.90 -2.68 6.51
CA GLU A 125 6.51 -3.08 6.72
C GLU A 125 5.60 -2.13 5.92
N VAL A 126 4.46 -2.63 5.44
CA VAL A 126 3.44 -1.79 4.83
C VAL A 126 2.09 -2.04 5.51
N LEU A 127 1.42 -0.98 5.93
CA LEU A 127 0.08 -1.00 6.50
C LEU A 127 -0.89 -0.17 5.66
N VAL A 128 -1.95 -0.81 5.18
CA VAL A 128 -3.08 -0.17 4.52
C VAL A 128 -4.10 0.22 5.58
N VAL A 129 -4.42 1.50 5.64
CA VAL A 129 -5.35 2.06 6.63
C VAL A 129 -6.57 2.68 5.97
N ASP A 130 -7.71 2.58 6.64
CA ASP A 130 -8.93 3.31 6.28
C ASP A 130 -8.91 4.74 6.85
N ARG A 131 -9.98 5.51 6.58
CA ARG A 131 -10.12 6.89 7.07
C ARG A 131 -10.36 6.99 8.58
N ALA A 132 -10.85 5.93 9.22
CA ALA A 132 -11.01 5.85 10.67
C ALA A 132 -9.71 5.45 11.39
N GLY A 133 -8.66 5.12 10.63
CA GLY A 133 -7.37 4.64 11.14
C GLY A 133 -7.35 3.15 11.45
N GLY A 134 -8.36 2.40 11.02
CA GLY A 134 -8.39 0.93 11.05
C GLY A 134 -7.39 0.36 10.04
N ILE A 135 -6.76 -0.76 10.39
CA ILE A 135 -5.87 -1.49 9.47
C ILE A 135 -6.72 -2.44 8.66
N VAL A 136 -6.82 -2.18 7.36
CA VAL A 136 -7.59 -2.98 6.40
C VAL A 136 -6.72 -3.92 5.58
N GLY A 137 -5.40 -3.71 5.59
CA GLY A 137 -4.44 -4.64 5.00
C GLY A 137 -3.02 -4.44 5.52
N ARG A 138 -2.17 -5.46 5.43
CA ARG A 138 -0.81 -5.44 5.97
C ARG A 138 0.15 -6.35 5.21
N ALA A 139 1.41 -5.96 5.21
CA ALA A 139 2.54 -6.79 4.85
C ALA A 139 3.61 -6.66 5.93
N PRO A 140 3.69 -7.62 6.87
CA PRO A 140 4.63 -7.58 7.98
C PRO A 140 6.08 -7.48 7.52
N GLY A 141 6.86 -6.67 8.24
CA GLY A 141 8.29 -6.46 7.99
C GLY A 141 9.21 -7.19 8.96
N TRP A 142 8.68 -7.57 10.12
CA TRP A 142 9.34 -8.16 11.29
C TRP A 142 8.27 -8.71 12.25
#